data_AF-A0A926M3X8-F1
#
_entry.id   AF-A0A926M3X8-F1
#
_cell.length_a   1.000
_cell.length_b   1.000
_cell.length_c   1.000
_cell.angle_alpha   90.00
_cell.angle_beta   90.00
_cell.angle_gamma   90.00
#
_symmetry.space_group_name_H-M   'P 1'
#
loop_
_entity.id
_entity.type
_entity.pdbx_description
1 polymer ?
#
loop_
_entity_poly.entity_id
_entity_poly.type
_entity_poly.pdbx_seq_one_letter_code
_entity_poly.pdbx_strand_id
1 'polypeptide(L)' 'MKELIIAFGLFFFIEGVLYAIFPSKMKNMLKKLELVKDSHLRSGGLIFAVVGFIIIYYVKNLYE' A
#
# COMPACT_ATOMS: atom_id res chain seq x y z
N MET A 1 -0.67 -2.70 19.95
CA MET A 1 -0.54 -1.22 19.96
C MET A 1 0.80 -0.76 19.38
N LYS A 2 1.96 -1.25 19.86
CA LYS A 2 3.28 -0.87 19.32
C LYS A 2 3.45 -1.25 17.83
N GLU A 3 2.99 -2.43 17.42
CA GLU A 3 3.09 -2.90 16.03
C GLU A 3 2.34 -2.02 15.04
N LEU A 4 1.13 -1.54 15.39
CA LEU A 4 0.36 -0.64 14.54
C LEU A 4 1.09 0.69 14.32
N ILE A 5 1.67 1.24 15.39
CA ILE A 5 2.45 2.49 15.31
C ILE A 5 3.68 2.31 14.41
N ILE A 6 4.38 1.17 14.53
CA ILE A 6 5.52 0.84 13.68
C ILE A 6 5.08 0.68 12.22
N ALA A 7 3.99 -0.05 11.95
CA ALA A 7 3.47 -0.24 10.60
C ALA A 7 3.09 1.09 9.93
N PHE A 8 2.41 1.98 10.67
CA PHE A 8 2.09 3.33 10.18
C PHE A 8 3.35 4.17 9.93
N GLY A 9 4.35 4.11 10.83
CA GLY A 9 5.62 4.79 10.63
C GLY A 9 6.36 4.30 9.37
N LEU A 10 6.38 2.99 9.15
CA LEU A 10 7.01 2.37 7.99
C LEU A 10 6.29 2.73 6.68
N PHE A 11 4.95 2.76 6.72
CA PHE A 11 4.13 3.20 5.60
C PHE A 11 4.48 4.64 5.17
N PHE A 12 4.47 5.59 6.12
CA PHE A 12 4.82 6.98 5.82
C PHE A 12 6.29 7.14 5.40
N PHE A 13 7.21 6.35 5.94
CA PHE A 13 8.61 6.39 5.55
C PHE A 13 8.80 6.00 4.08
N ILE A 14 8.23 4.87 3.66
CA ILE A 14 8.33 4.40 2.27
C ILE A 14 7.67 5.40 1.31
N GLU A 15 6.45 5.83 1.60
CA GLU A 15 5.74 6.86 0.83
C GLU A 15 6.56 8.15 0.71
N GLY A 16 7.08 8.66 1.83
CA GLY A 16 7.87 9.89 1.87
C GLY A 16 9.17 9.81 1.06
N VAL A 17 9.89 8.68 1.14
CA VAL A 17 11.11 8.46 0.35
C VAL A 17 10.79 8.42 -1.15
N LEU A 18 9.71 7.76 -1.55
CA LEU A 18 9.29 7.71 -2.95
C LEU A 18 8.94 9.10 -3.51
N TYR A 19 8.26 9.94 -2.72
CA TYR A 19 7.97 11.32 -3.11
C TYR A 19 9.25 12.17 -3.24
N ALA A 20 10.23 11.97 -2.36
CA ALA A 20 11.48 12.73 -2.38
C ALA A 20 12.40 12.35 -3.56
N ILE A 21 12.54 11.05 -3.85
CA ILE A 21 13.46 10.57 -4.90
C ILE A 21 12.81 10.66 -6.29
N PHE A 22 11.50 10.38 -6.42
CA PHE A 22 10.82 10.29 -7.72
C PHE A 22 9.51 11.10 -7.78
N PRO A 23 9.54 12.42 -7.55
CA PRO A 23 8.32 13.25 -7.54
C PRO A 23 7.56 13.21 -8.87
N SER A 24 8.28 13.19 -9.99
CA SER A 24 7.70 13.16 -11.34
C SER A 24 7.00 11.85 -11.67
N LYS A 25 7.50 10.72 -11.17
CA LYS A 25 6.88 9.39 -11.40
C LYS A 25 5.55 9.27 -10.65
N MET A 26 5.50 9.73 -9.41
CA MET A 26 4.27 9.75 -8.59
C MET A 26 3.17 10.58 -9.25
N LYS A 27 3.50 11.80 -9.72
CA LYS A 27 2.54 12.64 -10.46
C LYS A 27 2.02 11.97 -11.73
N ASN A 28 2.90 11.31 -12.50
CA ASN A 28 2.49 10.60 -13.71
C ASN A 28 1.63 9.35 -13.41
N MET A 29 1.88 8.68 -12.28
CA MET A 29 1.04 7.56 -11.85
C MET A 29 -0.38 8.04 -11.52
N LEU A 30 -0.51 9.16 -10.81
CA LEU A 30 -1.81 9.74 -10.46
C LEU A 30 -2.65 10.09 -11.69
N LYS A 31 -2.04 10.71 -12.70
CA LYS A 31 -2.71 10.98 -14.00
C LYS A 31 -3.14 9.72 -14.74
N LYS A 32 -2.39 8.62 -14.60
CA LYS A 32 -2.78 7.34 -15.18
C LYS A 32 -3.94 6.71 -14.44
N LEU A 33 -4.06 6.92 -13.13
CA LEU A 33 -5.19 6.40 -12.35
C LEU A 33 -6.52 7.05 -12.76
N GLU A 34 -6.53 8.32 -13.16
CA GLU A 34 -7.73 8.98 -13.71
C GLU A 34 -8.25 8.33 -15.00
N LEU A 35 -7.37 7.69 -15.77
CA LEU A 35 -7.73 6.99 -17.01
C LEU A 35 -8.21 5.54 -16.74
N VAL A 36 -7.97 5.01 -15.54
CA VAL A 36 -8.38 3.66 -15.16
C VAL A 36 -9.82 3.68 -14.66
N LYS A 37 -10.67 2.77 -15.15
CA LYS A 37 -12.05 2.65 -14.67
C LYS A 37 -12.11 2.29 -13.19
N ASP A 38 -13.03 2.90 -12.45
CA ASP A 38 -13.27 2.63 -11.03
C ASP A 38 -13.51 1.15 -10.69
N SER A 39 -14.02 0.37 -11.64
CA SER A 39 -14.20 -1.06 -11.45
C SER A 39 -12.87 -1.80 -11.28
N HIS A 40 -11.85 -1.43 -12.04
CA HIS A 40 -10.53 -2.05 -11.99
C HIS A 40 -9.75 -1.61 -10.75
N LEU A 41 -9.88 -0.34 -10.36
CA LEU A 41 -9.35 0.18 -9.10
C LEU A 41 -9.92 -0.56 -7.89
N ARG A 42 -11.24 -0.78 -7.87
CA ARG A 42 -11.91 -1.53 -6.79
C ARG A 42 -11.48 -2.99 -6.76
N SER A 43 -11.48 -3.68 -7.90
CA SER A 43 -11.03 -5.08 -7.96
C SER A 43 -9.57 -5.23 -7.56
N GLY A 44 -8.68 -4.35 -8.02
CA GLY A 44 -7.27 -4.34 -7.64
C GLY A 44 -7.10 -4.10 -6.14
N GLY A 45 -7.78 -3.09 -5.58
CA GLY A 45 -7.74 -2.81 -4.15
C GLY A 45 -8.25 -3.97 -3.29
N LEU A 46 -9.29 -4.67 -3.73
CA LEU A 46 -9.84 -5.82 -3.02
C LEU A 46 -8.87 -7.01 -3.03
N ILE A 47 -8.20 -7.26 -4.16
CA ILE A 47 -7.13 -8.27 -4.24
C ILE A 47 -5.98 -7.93 -3.28
N PHE A 48 -5.51 -6.68 -3.30
CA PHE A 48 -4.44 -6.23 -2.39
C PHE A 48 -4.85 -6.35 -0.91
N ALA A 49 -6.10 -6.02 -0.57
CA ALA A 49 -6.60 -6.16 0.79
C ALA A 49 -6.64 -7.63 1.25
N VAL A 50 -7.11 -8.54 0.40
CA VAL A 50 -7.17 -9.97 0.71
C VAL A 50 -5.77 -10.55 0.87
N VAL A 51 -4.85 -10.25 -0.06
CA VAL A 51 -3.46 -10.72 0.03
C VAL A 51 -2.76 -10.16 1.28
N GLY A 52 -2.93 -8.85 1.56
CA GLY A 52 -2.38 -8.23 2.76
C GLY A 52 -2.90 -8.87 4.04
N PHE A 53 -4.21 -9.18 4.09
CA PHE A 53 -4.81 -9.86 5.23
C PHE A 53 -4.24 -11.27 5.43
N ILE A 54 -4.10 -12.05 4.34
CA ILE A 54 -3.50 -13.39 4.38
C ILE A 54 -2.07 -13.31 4.91
N ILE A 55 -1.25 -12.38 4.42
CA ILE A 55 0.14 -12.20 4.88
C ILE A 55 0.17 -11.89 6.38
N ILE A 56 -0.64 -10.93 6.85
CA ILE A 56 -0.70 -10.57 8.27
C ILE A 56 -1.12 -11.77 9.11
N TYR A 57 -2.13 -12.53 8.66
CA TYR A 57 -2.62 -13.72 9.36
C TYR A 57 -1.53 -14.79 9.50
N TYR A 58 -0.83 -15.10 8.40
CA TYR A 58 0.27 -16.08 8.44
C TYR A 58 1.45 -15.60 9.27
N VAL A 59 1.86 -14.34 9.15
CA VAL A 59 2.97 -13.79 9.96
C VAL A 59 2.61 -13.80 11.44
N LYS A 60 1.39 -13.39 11.80
CA LYS A 60 0.94 -13.42 13.20
C LYS A 60 0.96 -14.85 13.75
N ASN A 61 0.44 -15.82 13.00
CA ASN A 61 0.40 -17.23 13.42
C ASN A 61 1.77 -17.93 13.42
N LEU A 62 2.78 -17.40 12.73
CA LEU A 62 4.13 -17.97 12.70
C LEU A 62 4.99 -17.49 13.89
N TYR A 63 4.71 -16.29 14.40
CA TYR A 63 5.49 -15.65 15.48
C TYR A 63 4.76 -15.63 16.85
N GLU A 64 3.47 -16.00 16.91
CA GLU A 64 2.79 -16.48 18.12
C GLU A 64 3.05 -17.98 18.35
#